data_AF-A0A0Q8C235-F1
#
_entry.id   AF-A0A0Q8C235-F1
#
_cell.length_a   1.000
_cell.length_b   1.000
_cell.length_c   1.000
_cell.angle_alpha   90.00
_cell.angle_beta   90.00
_cell.angle_gamma   90.00
#
_symmetry.space_group_name_H-M   'P 1'
#
loop_
_entity.id
_entity.type
_entity.pdbx_description
1 polymer ?
#
loop_
_entity_poly.entity_id
_entity_poly.type
_entity_poly.pdbx_seq_one_letter_code
_entity_poly.pdbx_strand_id
1 'polypeptide(L)'
;MEAGDFFRGSVNHLSRAKALYTQGKLKPEYYFYSALELRFGIESRLREYLQHQEHVAEKKKRGWQIAALGRDVEQAFYGCVQEVRIDVWSGGYPMIRCKYTPVTPELRSIGERLGNYLHAPKKDDLRQLEQWRDFESMLDQGISLLDYACSGNLLGVPLVQSGNKRGSLNLSVPDEQNALLKELLKCGAELELNVSYCKPAGL
;
A
#
# COMPACT_ATOMS: atom_id res chain seq x y z
N MET A 1 20.98 -6.79 16.71
CA MET A 1 19.65 -6.16 16.60
C MET A 1 19.70 -5.31 15.34
N GLU A 2 19.23 -5.86 14.22
CA GLU A 2 19.40 -5.22 12.91
C GLU A 2 18.34 -4.13 12.73
N ALA A 3 18.76 -2.96 12.24
CA ALA A 3 17.87 -1.83 11.98
C ALA A 3 16.75 -2.13 10.96
N GLY A 4 16.80 -3.28 10.30
CA GLY A 4 15.75 -3.80 9.41
C GLY A 4 14.44 -4.13 10.13
N ASP A 5 14.49 -4.58 11.38
CA ASP A 5 13.29 -4.92 12.17
C ASP A 5 12.46 -3.67 12.55
N PHE A 6 13.08 -2.49 12.51
CA PHE A 6 12.45 -1.22 12.86
C PHE A 6 11.98 -0.40 11.62
N PHE A 7 12.15 -0.92 10.40
CA PHE A 7 11.74 -0.22 9.18
C PHE A 7 10.28 -0.50 8.79
N ARG A 8 9.38 0.35 9.32
CA ARG A 8 8.47 1.25 8.56
C ARG A 8 7.65 0.71 7.37
N GLY A 9 7.22 -0.55 7.39
CA GLY A 9 6.22 -1.05 6.44
C GLY A 9 4.91 -0.25 6.51
N SER A 10 4.22 -0.12 5.37
CA SER A 10 2.94 0.56 5.21
C SER A 10 1.89 0.11 6.24
N VAL A 11 1.81 -1.21 6.49
CA VAL A 11 0.93 -1.83 7.48
C VAL A 11 1.24 -1.36 8.92
N ASN A 12 2.51 -1.22 9.28
CA ASN A 12 2.90 -0.76 10.62
C ASN A 12 2.53 0.72 10.83
N HIS A 13 2.74 1.55 9.81
CA HIS A 13 2.30 2.95 9.82
C HIS A 13 0.78 3.07 9.92
N LEU A 14 0.04 2.29 9.15
CA LEU A 14 -1.42 2.23 9.21
C LEU A 14 -1.93 1.84 10.61
N SER A 15 -1.34 0.81 11.22
CA SER A 15 -1.68 0.39 12.58
C SER A 15 -1.50 1.51 13.60
N ARG A 16 -0.36 2.22 13.55
CA ARG A 16 -0.12 3.39 14.40
C ARG A 16 -1.08 4.53 14.10
N ALA A 17 -1.35 4.83 12.83
CA ALA A 17 -2.29 5.87 12.42
C ALA A 17 -3.70 5.62 13.00
N LYS A 18 -4.21 4.39 12.94
CA LYS A 18 -5.49 3.97 13.54
C LYS A 18 -5.50 4.15 15.06
N ALA A 19 -4.43 3.74 15.74
CA ALA A 19 -4.31 3.88 17.18
C ALA A 19 -4.29 5.35 17.61
N LEU A 20 -3.51 6.19 16.93
CA LEU A 20 -3.41 7.63 17.18
C LEU A 20 -4.72 8.35 16.86
N TYR A 21 -5.42 7.98 15.78
CA TYR A 21 -6.74 8.51 15.44
C TYR A 21 -7.75 8.24 16.55
N THR A 22 -7.76 7.00 17.07
CA THR A 22 -8.61 6.62 18.21
C THR A 22 -8.28 7.44 19.46
N GLN A 23 -7.00 7.67 19.74
CA GLN A 23 -6.56 8.54 20.85
C GLN A 23 -6.93 10.00 20.61
N GLY A 24 -6.98 10.47 19.36
CA GLY A 24 -7.41 11.80 18.93
C GLY A 24 -8.79 12.20 19.46
N LYS A 25 -9.69 11.22 19.59
CA LYS A 25 -11.03 11.39 20.18
C LYS A 25 -10.98 11.88 21.62
N LEU A 26 -9.94 11.52 22.37
CA LEU A 26 -9.72 11.99 23.74
C LEU A 26 -8.79 13.21 23.76
N LYS A 27 -7.71 13.15 22.98
CA LYS A 27 -6.62 14.13 22.98
C LYS A 27 -6.36 14.64 21.56
N PRO A 28 -6.87 15.81 21.18
CA PRO A 28 -6.86 16.31 19.79
C PRO A 28 -5.49 16.35 19.10
N GLU A 29 -4.41 16.56 19.84
CA GLU A 29 -3.04 16.58 19.31
C GLU A 29 -2.65 15.26 18.62
N TYR A 30 -3.26 14.14 19.02
CA TYR A 30 -3.00 12.83 18.42
C TYR A 30 -3.52 12.70 17.00
N TYR A 31 -4.47 13.53 16.55
CA TYR A 31 -4.86 13.57 15.14
C TYR A 31 -3.71 14.05 14.23
N PHE A 32 -2.84 14.95 14.70
CA PHE A 32 -1.66 15.38 13.93
C PHE A 32 -0.59 14.28 13.86
N TYR A 33 -0.40 13.52 14.93
CA TYR A 33 0.46 12.35 14.88
C TYR A 33 -0.13 11.24 14.00
N SER A 34 -1.45 11.08 14.00
CA SER A 34 -2.15 10.19 13.07
C SER A 34 -1.93 10.62 11.62
N ALA A 35 -2.03 11.93 11.32
CA ALA A 35 -1.73 12.49 10.01
C ALA A 35 -0.31 12.17 9.54
N LEU A 36 0.67 12.31 10.43
CA LEU A 36 2.07 12.00 10.16
C LEU A 36 2.27 10.51 9.82
N GLU A 37 1.73 9.62 10.65
CA GLU A 37 1.82 8.17 10.43
C GLU A 37 1.08 7.74 9.16
N LEU A 38 -0.08 8.32 8.88
CA LEU A 38 -0.85 8.04 7.67
C LEU A 38 -0.07 8.45 6.42
N ARG A 39 0.54 9.65 6.42
CA ARG A 39 1.41 10.12 5.32
C ARG A 39 2.59 9.16 5.09
N PHE A 40 3.27 8.75 6.16
CA PHE A 40 4.36 7.77 6.05
C PHE A 40 3.88 6.40 5.56
N GLY A 41 2.68 5.96 5.94
CA GLY A 41 2.09 4.72 5.45
C GLY A 41 1.86 4.73 3.94
N ILE A 42 1.34 5.85 3.39
CA ILE A 42 1.15 6.05 1.95
C ILE A 42 2.50 6.01 1.21
N GLU A 43 3.50 6.73 1.73
CA GLU A 43 4.85 6.73 1.16
C GLU A 43 5.51 5.35 1.18
N SER A 44 5.41 4.64 2.30
CA SER A 44 5.93 3.28 2.41
C SER A 44 5.25 2.34 1.45
N ARG A 45 3.92 2.44 1.26
CA ARG A 45 3.21 1.56 0.33
C ARG A 45 3.64 1.76 -1.12
N LEU A 46 3.81 3.01 -1.54
CA LEU A 46 4.32 3.31 -2.88
C LEU A 46 5.75 2.80 -3.07
N ARG A 47 6.61 2.92 -2.05
CA ARG A 47 7.99 2.40 -2.11
C ARG A 47 8.04 0.88 -2.15
N GLU A 48 7.20 0.20 -1.38
CA GLU A 48 7.06 -1.27 -1.42
C GLU A 48 6.77 -1.77 -2.84
N TYR A 49 5.92 -1.06 -3.58
CA TYR A 49 5.63 -1.39 -4.98
C TYR A 49 6.83 -1.21 -5.91
N LEU A 50 7.66 -0.19 -5.68
CA LEU A 50 8.83 0.09 -6.52
C LEU A 50 10.05 -0.77 -6.16
N GLN A 51 10.17 -1.19 -4.90
CA GLN A 51 11.38 -1.83 -4.36
C GLN A 51 11.79 -3.08 -5.15
N HIS A 52 10.81 -3.88 -5.56
CA HIS A 52 11.01 -5.16 -6.25
C HIS A 52 10.96 -5.06 -7.78
N GLN A 53 10.95 -3.85 -8.33
CA GLN A 53 10.92 -3.62 -9.77
C GLN A 53 12.34 -3.40 -10.30
N GLU A 54 12.87 -4.38 -11.02
CA GLU A 54 14.25 -4.35 -11.55
C GLU A 54 14.46 -3.22 -12.56
N HIS A 55 13.44 -2.88 -13.35
CA HIS A 55 13.48 -1.81 -14.35
C HIS A 55 13.39 -0.40 -13.77
N VAL A 56 13.11 -0.25 -12.48
CA VAL A 56 12.99 1.05 -11.82
C VAL A 56 14.35 1.45 -11.23
N ALA A 57 14.82 2.65 -11.54
CA ALA A 57 16.08 3.17 -11.00
C ALA A 57 16.04 3.33 -9.46
N GLU A 58 17.14 2.98 -8.78
CA GLU A 58 17.26 3.06 -7.31
C GLU A 58 16.91 4.44 -6.72
N LYS A 59 17.23 5.52 -7.44
CA LYS A 59 16.87 6.89 -7.04
C LYS A 59 15.36 7.07 -6.89
N LYS A 60 14.56 6.48 -7.79
CA LYS A 60 13.10 6.55 -7.75
C LYS A 60 12.54 5.75 -6.57
N LYS A 61 13.09 4.55 -6.32
CA LYS A 61 12.71 3.70 -5.16
C LYS A 61 12.92 4.38 -3.81
N ARG A 62 13.91 5.27 -3.71
CA ARG A 62 14.23 6.05 -2.49
C ARG A 62 13.52 7.41 -2.40
N GLY A 63 12.62 7.71 -3.35
CA GLY A 63 11.84 8.94 -3.33
C GLY A 63 10.97 9.07 -2.07
N TRP A 64 10.60 10.30 -1.73
CA TRP A 64 9.74 10.61 -0.58
C TRP A 64 8.51 11.43 -0.97
N GLN A 65 8.51 12.09 -2.13
CA GLN A 65 7.38 12.88 -2.58
C GLN A 65 6.28 11.95 -3.11
N ILE A 66 5.12 11.94 -2.46
CA ILE A 66 3.96 11.09 -2.82
C ILE A 66 3.58 11.26 -4.30
N ALA A 67 3.51 12.50 -4.79
CA ALA A 67 3.25 12.79 -6.20
C ALA A 67 4.23 12.09 -7.15
N ALA A 68 5.52 12.17 -6.85
CA ALA A 68 6.57 11.59 -7.69
C ALA A 68 6.56 10.06 -7.61
N LEU A 69 6.46 9.51 -6.40
CA LEU A 69 6.34 8.07 -6.17
C LEU A 69 5.11 7.49 -6.88
N GLY A 70 3.97 8.18 -6.82
CA GLY A 70 2.74 7.77 -7.51
C GLY A 70 2.93 7.69 -9.03
N ARG A 71 3.56 8.70 -9.65
CA ARG A 71 3.90 8.67 -11.08
C ARG A 71 4.87 7.54 -11.43
N ASP A 72 5.85 7.30 -10.57
CA ASP A 72 6.82 6.22 -10.78
C ASP A 72 6.16 4.83 -10.70
N VAL A 73 5.20 4.64 -9.77
CA VAL A 73 4.41 3.39 -9.66
C VAL A 73 3.53 3.20 -10.90
N GLU A 74 2.81 4.24 -11.33
CA GLU A 74 2.00 4.18 -12.56
C GLU A 74 2.87 3.84 -13.77
N GLN A 75 4.03 4.48 -13.91
CA GLN A 75 4.96 4.19 -15.01
C GLN A 75 5.47 2.74 -14.92
N ALA A 76 5.83 2.27 -13.73
CA ALA A 76 6.33 0.91 -13.52
C ALA A 76 5.28 -0.16 -13.89
N PHE A 77 4.00 0.16 -13.75
CA PHE A 77 2.87 -0.74 -13.97
C PHE A 77 1.99 -0.37 -15.17
N TYR A 78 2.57 0.32 -16.17
CA TYR A 78 1.91 0.69 -17.43
C TYR A 78 0.55 1.39 -17.25
N GLY A 79 0.43 2.25 -16.24
CA GLY A 79 -0.77 3.02 -15.93
C GLY A 79 -1.88 2.23 -15.24
N CYS A 80 -1.61 1.02 -14.73
CA CYS A 80 -2.61 0.26 -14.00
C CYS A 80 -3.03 0.99 -12.71
N VAL A 81 -4.30 1.38 -12.65
CA VAL A 81 -4.96 1.98 -11.47
C VAL A 81 -6.09 1.09 -10.92
N GLN A 82 -6.18 -0.14 -11.41
CA GLN A 82 -7.19 -1.12 -11.04
C GLN A 82 -6.67 -2.07 -9.97
N GLU A 83 -7.59 -2.67 -9.22
CA GLU A 83 -7.27 -3.87 -8.44
C GLU A 83 -6.99 -5.02 -9.41
N VAL A 84 -5.90 -5.74 -9.19
CA VAL A 84 -5.60 -6.96 -9.95
C VAL A 84 -5.71 -8.15 -9.02
N ARG A 85 -6.47 -9.16 -9.42
CA ARG A 85 -6.59 -10.43 -8.69
C ARG A 85 -5.98 -11.54 -9.52
N ILE A 86 -5.21 -12.39 -8.87
CA ILE A 86 -4.63 -13.60 -9.45
C ILE A 86 -5.11 -14.76 -8.61
N ASP A 87 -5.97 -15.59 -9.20
CA ASP A 87 -6.37 -16.86 -8.61
C ASP A 87 -5.46 -17.95 -9.15
N VAL A 88 -4.71 -18.58 -8.23
CA VAL A 88 -3.80 -19.68 -8.53
C VAL A 88 -4.52 -20.99 -8.29
N TRP A 89 -4.56 -21.84 -9.31
CA TRP A 89 -5.19 -23.16 -9.29
C TRP A 89 -4.16 -24.25 -9.58
N SER A 90 -4.36 -25.42 -9.00
CA SER A 90 -3.57 -26.63 -9.29
C SER A 90 -4.49 -27.83 -9.33
N GLY A 91 -4.43 -28.61 -10.42
CA GLY A 91 -5.27 -29.81 -10.59
C GLY A 91 -6.78 -29.56 -10.45
N GLY A 92 -7.26 -28.36 -10.83
CA GLY A 92 -8.67 -27.97 -10.71
C GLY A 92 -9.10 -27.47 -9.31
N TYR A 93 -8.18 -27.37 -8.36
CA TYR A 93 -8.46 -26.86 -7.00
C TYR A 93 -7.88 -25.45 -6.80
N PRO A 94 -8.62 -24.53 -6.16
CA PRO A 94 -8.12 -23.20 -5.87
C PRO A 94 -7.09 -23.28 -4.74
N MET A 95 -5.92 -22.69 -4.97
CA MET A 95 -4.80 -22.72 -4.02
C MET A 95 -4.70 -21.41 -3.24
N ILE A 96 -4.49 -20.31 -3.96
CA ILE A 96 -4.32 -18.99 -3.34
C ILE A 96 -4.90 -17.92 -4.23
N ARG A 97 -5.51 -16.90 -3.60
CA ARG A 97 -5.90 -15.66 -4.24
C ARG A 97 -4.91 -14.57 -3.86
N CYS A 98 -4.22 -14.01 -4.84
CA CYS A 98 -3.34 -12.88 -4.65
C CYS A 98 -4.01 -11.61 -5.19
N LYS A 99 -3.77 -10.46 -4.54
CA LYS A 99 -4.36 -9.17 -4.91
C LYS A 99 -3.33 -8.04 -4.91
N TYR A 100 -3.34 -7.25 -5.97
CA TYR A 100 -2.70 -5.94 -6.03
C TYR A 100 -3.80 -4.89 -5.81
N THR A 101 -3.63 -4.05 -4.79
CA THR A 101 -4.58 -2.97 -4.45
C THR A 101 -3.90 -1.62 -4.57
N PRO A 102 -4.19 -0.81 -5.60
CA PRO A 102 -3.42 0.40 -5.88
C PRO A 102 -3.55 1.44 -4.77
N VAL A 103 -2.50 2.26 -4.59
CA VAL A 103 -2.62 3.54 -3.88
C VAL A 103 -3.40 4.48 -4.79
N THR A 104 -4.68 4.69 -4.49
CA THR A 104 -5.61 5.41 -5.37
C THR A 104 -5.20 6.88 -5.57
N PRO A 105 -5.65 7.54 -6.66
CA PRO A 105 -5.46 8.99 -6.83
C PRO A 105 -5.96 9.81 -5.64
N GLU A 106 -7.09 9.40 -5.05
CA GLU A 106 -7.67 10.04 -3.89
C GLU A 106 -6.78 9.91 -2.64
N LEU A 107 -6.27 8.71 -2.36
CA LEU A 107 -5.34 8.50 -1.25
C LEU A 107 -4.05 9.33 -1.42
N ARG A 108 -3.55 9.46 -2.64
CA ARG A 108 -2.39 10.32 -2.93
C ARG A 108 -2.70 11.79 -2.65
N SER A 109 -3.86 12.28 -3.10
CA SER A 109 -4.33 13.64 -2.83
C SER A 109 -4.45 13.92 -1.33
N ILE A 110 -5.00 12.97 -0.55
CA ILE A 110 -5.02 13.05 0.92
C ILE A 110 -3.58 13.14 1.45
N GLY A 111 -2.70 12.22 1.06
CA GLY A 111 -1.30 12.19 1.50
C GLY A 111 -0.53 13.49 1.25
N GLU A 112 -0.79 14.17 0.14
CA GLU A 112 -0.23 15.49 -0.18
C GLU A 112 -0.77 16.57 0.77
N ARG A 113 -2.09 16.61 1.00
CA ARG A 113 -2.74 17.55 1.92
C ARG A 113 -2.30 17.36 3.37
N LEU A 114 -2.00 16.13 3.80
CA LEU A 114 -1.48 15.83 5.14
C LEU A 114 -0.14 16.53 5.43
N GLY A 115 0.60 16.95 4.40
CA GLY A 115 1.79 17.80 4.56
C GLY A 115 1.52 19.13 5.28
N ASN A 116 0.27 19.59 5.32
CA ASN A 116 -0.12 20.80 6.05
C ASN A 116 -0.39 20.56 7.55
N TYR A 117 -0.39 19.29 8.00
CA TYR A 117 -0.80 18.89 9.36
C TYR A 117 0.32 18.12 10.09
N LEU A 118 1.59 18.43 9.81
CA LEU A 118 2.73 17.70 10.39
C LEU A 118 2.94 17.96 11.89
N HIS A 119 2.38 19.04 12.42
CA HIS A 119 2.52 19.41 13.83
C HIS A 119 1.22 20.00 14.38
N ALA A 120 0.88 19.63 15.61
CA ALA A 120 -0.23 20.22 16.33
C ALA A 120 0.10 21.70 16.68
N PRO A 121 -0.77 22.67 16.36
CA PRO A 121 -0.56 24.05 16.77
C PRO A 121 -0.72 24.18 18.29
N LYS A 122 -0.05 25.18 18.88
CA LYS A 122 -0.25 25.53 20.29
C LYS A 122 -1.55 26.33 20.41
N LYS A 123 -2.67 25.64 20.65
CA LYS A 123 -3.98 26.22 20.98
C LYS A 123 -4.58 25.49 22.18
N ASP A 124 -5.36 26.22 22.97
CA ASP A 124 -6.03 25.68 24.16
C ASP A 124 -7.07 24.61 23.79
N ASP A 125 -7.75 24.77 22.65
CA ASP A 125 -8.62 23.76 22.07
C ASP A 125 -8.43 23.68 20.55
N LEU A 126 -7.78 22.60 20.11
CA LEU A 126 -7.53 22.31 18.69
C LEU A 126 -8.83 22.08 17.91
N ARG A 127 -9.92 21.67 18.56
CA ARG A 127 -11.21 21.37 17.90
C ARG A 127 -11.95 22.62 17.43
N GLN A 128 -11.54 23.79 17.91
CA GLN A 128 -12.09 25.07 17.47
C GLN A 128 -11.44 25.59 16.18
N LEU A 129 -10.49 24.85 15.61
CA LEU A 129 -9.99 25.14 14.27
C LEU A 129 -11.13 25.04 13.26
N GLU A 130 -11.30 26.06 12.41
CA GLU A 130 -12.37 26.11 11.40
C GLU A 130 -12.39 24.86 10.52
N GLN A 131 -11.21 24.40 10.11
CA GLN A 131 -11.00 23.21 9.29
C GLN A 131 -10.96 21.88 10.07
N TRP A 132 -11.33 21.86 11.36
CA TRP A 132 -11.17 20.67 12.20
C TRP A 132 -11.97 19.47 11.70
N ARG A 133 -13.25 19.69 11.37
CA ARG A 133 -14.13 18.61 10.89
C ARG A 133 -13.62 18.01 9.57
N ASP A 134 -13.16 18.86 8.66
CA ASP A 134 -12.59 18.43 7.39
C ASP A 134 -11.29 17.65 7.60
N PHE A 135 -10.46 18.07 8.56
CA PHE A 135 -9.24 17.37 8.92
C PHE A 135 -9.53 15.98 9.49
N GLU A 136 -10.46 15.89 10.45
CA GLU A 136 -10.86 14.61 11.06
C GLU A 136 -11.45 13.66 10.01
N SER A 137 -12.37 14.15 9.16
CA SER A 137 -12.97 13.36 8.08
C SER A 137 -11.92 12.90 7.05
N MET A 138 -10.97 13.76 6.70
CA MET A 138 -9.88 13.41 5.78
C MET A 138 -8.97 12.32 6.36
N LEU A 139 -8.72 12.33 7.68
CA LEU A 139 -7.95 11.26 8.34
C LEU A 139 -8.69 9.94 8.32
N ASP A 140 -9.98 9.93 8.66
CA ASP A 140 -10.82 8.73 8.63
C ASP A 140 -10.83 8.09 7.24
N GLN A 141 -11.09 8.91 6.22
CA GLN A 141 -11.10 8.50 4.83
C GLN A 141 -9.72 7.98 4.38
N GLY A 142 -8.65 8.71 4.71
CA GLY A 142 -7.29 8.31 4.37
C GLY A 142 -6.88 6.99 5.03
N ILE A 143 -7.29 6.76 6.29
CA ILE A 143 -7.08 5.49 6.98
C ILE A 143 -7.79 4.35 6.26
N SER A 144 -9.06 4.50 5.88
CA SER A 144 -9.80 3.46 5.16
C SER A 144 -9.20 3.16 3.79
N LEU A 145 -8.78 4.19 3.05
CA LEU A 145 -8.14 4.02 1.75
C LEU A 145 -6.75 3.38 1.86
N LEU A 146 -5.96 3.74 2.88
CA LEU A 146 -4.66 3.10 3.12
C LEU A 146 -4.85 1.64 3.57
N ASP A 147 -5.87 1.34 4.37
CA ASP A 147 -6.24 -0.03 4.74
C ASP A 147 -6.53 -0.88 3.50
N TYR A 148 -7.31 -0.34 2.57
CA TYR A 148 -7.53 -0.98 1.27
C TYR A 148 -6.21 -1.21 0.51
N ALA A 149 -5.37 -0.19 0.37
CA ALA A 149 -4.09 -0.31 -0.34
C ALA A 149 -3.13 -1.33 0.32
N CYS A 150 -3.21 -1.49 1.64
CA CYS A 150 -2.43 -2.46 2.42
C CYS A 150 -3.03 -3.88 2.42
N SER A 151 -4.28 -4.06 2.00
CA SER A 151 -4.96 -5.37 2.00
C SER A 151 -4.47 -6.34 0.92
N GLY A 152 -3.80 -5.82 -0.12
CA GLY A 152 -3.22 -6.61 -1.20
C GLY A 152 -1.85 -7.20 -0.85
N ASN A 153 -1.66 -8.47 -1.16
CA ASN A 153 -0.40 -9.19 -0.96
C ASN A 153 0.53 -9.18 -2.19
N LEU A 154 0.07 -8.69 -3.35
CA LEU A 154 0.93 -8.48 -4.51
C LEU A 154 1.68 -7.15 -4.40
N LEU A 155 2.98 -7.20 -4.67
CA LEU A 155 3.89 -6.04 -4.68
C LEU A 155 4.07 -5.45 -6.10
N GLY A 156 3.20 -5.83 -7.02
CA GLY A 156 3.11 -5.27 -8.36
C GLY A 156 2.08 -6.01 -9.18
N VAL A 157 1.78 -5.45 -10.36
CA VAL A 157 0.89 -6.11 -11.32
C VAL A 157 1.65 -7.20 -12.07
N PRO A 158 1.00 -8.32 -12.46
CA PRO A 158 1.63 -9.33 -13.31
C PRO A 158 1.92 -8.72 -14.69
N LEU A 159 3.20 -8.56 -15.02
CA LEU A 159 3.65 -8.05 -16.31
C LEU A 159 4.28 -9.19 -17.10
N VAL A 160 3.79 -9.40 -18.32
CA VAL A 160 4.43 -10.28 -19.31
C VAL A 160 5.23 -9.40 -20.26
N GLN A 161 6.53 -9.63 -20.35
CA GLN A 161 7.37 -8.90 -21.29
C GLN A 161 6.99 -9.26 -22.72
N SER A 162 6.81 -8.26 -23.59
CA SER A 162 6.56 -8.48 -25.01
C SER A 162 7.69 -9.33 -25.62
N GLY A 163 7.32 -10.41 -26.31
CA GLY A 163 8.27 -11.35 -26.93
C GLY A 163 8.86 -12.41 -26.00
N ASN A 164 8.62 -12.34 -24.69
CA ASN A 164 9.11 -13.31 -23.71
C ASN A 164 7.93 -14.03 -23.04
N LYS A 165 7.92 -15.37 -23.01
CA LYS A 165 6.89 -16.15 -22.29
C LYS A 165 7.09 -16.15 -20.76
N ARG A 166 7.96 -15.28 -20.24
CA ARG A 166 8.30 -15.18 -18.82
C ARG A 166 7.66 -13.93 -18.23
N GLY A 167 6.87 -14.12 -17.18
CA GLY A 167 6.37 -13.05 -16.31
C GLY A 167 7.01 -13.18 -14.93
N SER A 168 7.13 -12.05 -14.23
CA SER A 168 7.55 -12.01 -12.83
C SER A 168 6.39 -11.53 -11.97
N LEU A 169 6.18 -12.21 -10.83
CA LEU A 169 5.20 -11.82 -9.83
C LEU A 169 5.90 -11.68 -8.49
N ASN A 170 5.79 -10.50 -7.89
CA ASN A 170 6.29 -10.24 -6.53
C ASN A 170 5.10 -10.26 -5.57
N LEU A 171 5.21 -11.06 -4.50
CA LEU A 171 4.17 -11.22 -3.50
C LEU A 171 4.78 -11.27 -2.10
N SER A 172 4.03 -10.75 -1.12
CA SER A 172 4.31 -10.88 0.30
C SER A 172 3.29 -11.84 0.90
N VAL A 173 3.73 -13.04 1.26
CA VAL A 173 2.87 -14.08 1.85
C VAL A 173 3.48 -14.59 3.16
N PRO A 174 2.65 -15.09 4.10
CA PRO A 174 3.14 -15.75 5.30
C PRO A 174 4.07 -16.93 4.97
N ASP A 175 4.99 -17.24 5.87
CA ASP A 175 6.01 -18.27 5.66
C ASP A 175 5.43 -19.65 5.32
N GLU A 176 4.31 -20.02 5.95
CA GLU A 176 3.60 -21.28 5.67
C GLU A 176 3.10 -21.36 4.22
N GLN A 177 2.50 -20.28 3.71
CA GLN A 177 2.04 -20.20 2.31
C GLN A 177 3.22 -20.15 1.35
N ASN A 178 4.30 -19.45 1.72
CA ASN A 178 5.53 -19.40 0.93
C ASN A 178 6.18 -20.80 0.79
N ALA A 179 6.22 -21.57 1.89
CA ALA A 179 6.73 -22.94 1.87
C ALA A 179 5.90 -23.83 0.94
N LEU A 180 4.56 -23.76 1.03
CA LEU A 180 3.66 -24.50 0.16
C LEU A 180 3.87 -24.15 -1.32
N LEU A 181 3.94 -22.85 -1.67
CA LEU A 181 4.18 -22.41 -3.04
C LEU A 181 5.53 -22.89 -3.58
N LYS A 182 6.57 -22.87 -2.75
CA LYS A 182 7.91 -23.39 -3.13
C LYS A 182 7.88 -24.89 -3.40
N GLU A 183 7.20 -25.67 -2.58
CA GLU A 183 7.09 -27.12 -2.79
C GLU A 183 6.32 -27.45 -4.07
N LEU A 184 5.21 -26.75 -4.35
CA LEU A 184 4.45 -26.94 -5.59
C LEU A 184 5.30 -26.65 -6.84
N LEU A 185 6.08 -25.56 -6.82
CA LEU A 185 6.99 -25.20 -7.90
C LEU A 185 8.13 -26.23 -8.06
N LYS A 186 8.67 -26.77 -6.96
CA LYS A 186 9.69 -27.83 -7.00
C LYS A 186 9.17 -29.13 -7.60
N CYS A 187 7.92 -29.49 -7.32
CA CYS A 187 7.28 -30.70 -7.84
C CYS A 187 6.88 -30.58 -9.33
N GLY A 188 7.12 -29.42 -9.97
CA GLY A 188 6.75 -29.19 -11.36
C GLY A 188 5.24 -29.22 -11.59
N ALA A 189 4.45 -28.89 -10.57
CA ALA A 189 2.99 -28.85 -10.68
C ALA A 189 2.58 -27.83 -11.76
N GLU A 190 1.64 -28.23 -12.63
CA GLU A 190 1.00 -27.27 -13.52
C GLU A 190 0.12 -26.33 -12.69
N LEU A 191 0.40 -25.03 -12.80
CA LEU A 191 -0.35 -23.97 -12.14
C LEU A 191 -1.11 -23.17 -13.18
N GLU A 192 -2.42 -23.03 -12.97
CA GLU A 192 -3.26 -22.14 -13.76
C GLU A 192 -3.42 -20.81 -13.01
N LEU A 193 -3.15 -19.69 -13.70
CA LEU A 193 -3.24 -18.34 -13.15
C LEU A 193 -4.38 -17.58 -13.82
N ASN A 194 -5.47 -17.39 -13.09
CA ASN A 194 -6.63 -16.63 -13.55
C ASN A 194 -6.49 -15.17 -13.11
N VAL A 195 -6.25 -14.28 -14.06
CA VAL A 195 -6.04 -12.84 -13.82
C VAL A 195 -7.33 -12.08 -14.10
N SER A 196 -7.78 -11.28 -13.14
CA SER A 196 -8.95 -10.39 -13.31
C SER A 196 -8.66 -8.99 -12.80
N TYR A 197 -9.34 -8.01 -13.41
CA TYR A 197 -9.21 -6.59 -13.11
C TYR A 197 -10.53 -6.07 -12.55
N CYS A 198 -10.48 -5.31 -11.47
CA CYS A 198 -11.65 -4.76 -10.81
C CYS A 198 -11.43 -3.27 -10.52
N LYS A 199 -12.53 -2.51 -10.43
CA LYS A 199 -12.46 -1.18 -9.83
C LYS A 199 -11.99 -1.33 -8.37
N PRO A 200 -11.12 -0.43 -7.87
CA PRO A 200 -10.75 -0.43 -6.46
C PRO A 200 -11.97 -0.38 -5.55
N ALA A 201 -12.01 -1.23 -4.52
CA ALA A 201 -13.11 -1.24 -3.56
C ALA A 201 -13.02 0.01 -2.65
N GLY A 202 -14.15 0.65 -2.38
CA GLY A 202 -14.21 1.85 -1.53
C GLY A 202 -14.18 3.19 -2.28
N LEU A 203 -14.42 3.18 -3.60
CA LEU A 203 -14.84 4.33 -4.40
C LEU A 203 -16.33 4.24 -4.71
#